data_AF-A0A3N6P648-F1
#
_entry.id   AF-A0A3N6P648-F1
#
_cell.length_a   1.000
_cell.length_b   1.000
_cell.length_c   1.000
_cell.angle_alpha   90.00
_cell.angle_beta   90.00
_cell.angle_gamma   90.00
#
_symmetry.space_group_name_H-M   'P 1'
#
loop_
_entity.id
_entity.type
_entity.pdbx_description
1 polymer ?
#
loop_
_entity_poly.entity_id
_entity_poly.type
_entity_poly.pdbx_seq_one_letter_code
_entity_poly.pdbx_strand_id
1 'polypeptide(L)'
;MSTEPTDASPPLPREPSAWRPETHFGQKIKGLNGDRKRHLDGDIVRGCIERGTATKVNRDIYHLREEFGGVSYTLVVDAATREVITGYPDAIDADAARESGRWSSQQIADIQHFIATDPR
;
A
#
# COMPACT_ATOMS: atom_id res chain seq x y z
N MET A 1 -3.16 35.30 -13.69
CA MET A 1 -3.91 34.60 -12.63
C MET A 1 -3.86 33.13 -12.96
N SER A 2 -2.96 32.38 -12.32
CA SER A 2 -2.81 30.95 -12.55
C SER A 2 -3.90 30.22 -11.75
N THR A 3 -4.83 29.58 -12.44
CA THR A 3 -5.77 28.65 -11.84
C THR A 3 -5.03 27.35 -11.50
N GLU A 4 -4.69 27.18 -10.23
CA GLU A 4 -4.32 25.88 -9.68
C GLU A 4 -5.56 24.97 -9.72
N PRO A 5 -5.48 23.74 -10.24
CA PRO A 5 -6.58 22.80 -10.13
C PRO A 5 -6.71 22.42 -8.65
N THR A 6 -7.72 22.98 -7.99
CA THR A 6 -8.16 22.51 -6.67
C THR A 6 -8.79 21.13 -6.88
N ASP A 7 -7.99 20.08 -6.75
CA ASP A 7 -8.48 18.70 -6.67
C ASP A 7 -9.21 18.52 -5.33
N ALA A 8 -10.44 19.02 -5.26
CA ALA A 8 -11.35 18.85 -4.13
C ALA A 8 -11.99 17.45 -4.17
N SER A 9 -11.18 16.40 -4.20
CA SER A 9 -11.68 15.08 -3.79
C SER A 9 -12.04 15.14 -2.30
N PRO A 10 -13.21 14.61 -1.87
CA PRO A 10 -13.54 14.58 -0.45
C PRO A 10 -12.43 13.85 0.32
N PRO A 11 -12.02 14.34 1.51
CA PRO A 11 -10.91 13.74 2.23
C PRO A 11 -11.27 12.29 2.56
N LEU A 12 -10.45 11.36 2.06
CA LEU A 12 -10.57 9.96 2.41
C LEU A 12 -10.43 9.82 3.94
N PRO A 13 -11.24 8.97 4.61
CA PRO A 13 -11.09 8.72 6.03
C PRO A 13 -9.68 8.27 6.36
N ARG A 14 -9.06 8.99 7.28
CA ARG A 14 -7.72 8.70 7.80
C ARG A 14 -7.76 7.72 8.98
N GLU A 15 -8.94 7.25 9.34
CA GLU A 15 -9.16 6.31 10.45
C GLU A 15 -9.25 4.87 9.90
N PRO A 16 -8.36 3.94 10.30
CA PRO A 16 -8.41 2.55 9.84
C PRO A 16 -9.74 1.85 10.11
N SER A 17 -10.44 2.21 11.18
CA SER A 17 -11.77 1.66 11.53
C SER A 17 -12.87 2.05 10.56
N ALA A 18 -12.66 3.07 9.73
CA ALA A 18 -13.59 3.46 8.67
C ALA A 18 -13.51 2.52 7.46
N TRP A 19 -12.53 1.61 7.41
CA TRP A 19 -12.26 0.73 6.29
C TRP A 19 -12.50 -0.74 6.65
N ARG A 20 -13.00 -1.50 5.68
CA ARG A 20 -13.19 -2.94 5.80
C ARG A 20 -12.31 -3.67 4.80
N PRO A 21 -11.64 -4.76 5.18
CA PRO A 21 -10.96 -5.60 4.21
C PRO A 21 -12.00 -6.19 3.23
N GLU A 22 -11.71 -6.18 1.93
CA GLU A 22 -12.49 -6.96 0.97
C GLU A 22 -12.54 -8.44 1.44
N THR A 23 -13.63 -9.15 1.16
CA THR A 23 -13.86 -10.56 1.58
C THR A 23 -12.64 -11.49 1.38
N HIS A 24 -11.85 -11.26 0.34
CA HIS A 24 -10.66 -12.05 0.01
C HIS A 24 -9.33 -11.39 0.40
N PHE A 25 -9.33 -10.20 1.00
CA PHE A 25 -8.13 -9.47 1.39
C PHE A 25 -7.28 -10.27 2.39
N GLY A 26 -7.92 -10.91 3.38
CA GLY A 26 -7.24 -11.79 4.32
C GLY A 26 -6.60 -13.02 3.64
N GLN A 27 -7.20 -13.52 2.57
CA GLN A 27 -6.63 -14.60 1.75
C GLN A 27 -5.49 -14.08 0.85
N LYS A 28 -5.54 -12.83 0.40
CA LYS A 28 -4.43 -12.17 -0.32
C LYS A 28 -3.24 -11.88 0.61
N ILE A 29 -3.49 -11.65 1.91
CA ILE A 29 -2.45 -11.45 2.94
C ILE A 29 -1.89 -12.79 3.44
N LYS A 30 -2.75 -13.75 3.79
CA LYS A 30 -2.37 -15.03 4.43
C LYS A 30 -2.18 -16.19 3.44
N GLY A 31 -2.73 -16.11 2.24
CA GLY A 31 -2.74 -17.20 1.25
C GLY A 31 -1.48 -17.32 0.40
N LEU A 32 -0.38 -16.67 0.78
CA LEU A 32 0.90 -16.74 0.09
C LEU A 32 1.77 -17.89 0.63
N ASN A 33 1.22 -19.11 0.58
CA ASN A 33 2.03 -20.32 0.54
C ASN A 33 2.67 -20.54 -0.86
N GLY A 34 2.55 -19.56 -1.78
CA GLY A 34 3.24 -19.54 -3.07
C GLY A 34 3.91 -18.18 -3.31
N ASP A 35 5.18 -18.23 -3.70
CA ASP A 35 6.14 -17.28 -4.33
C ASP A 35 5.95 -15.75 -4.36
N ARG A 36 4.79 -15.17 -4.01
CA ARG A 36 4.52 -13.72 -4.09
C ARG A 36 4.36 -13.08 -2.71
N LYS A 37 5.34 -13.23 -1.82
CA LYS A 37 5.31 -12.65 -0.48
C LYS A 37 5.28 -11.12 -0.53
N ARG A 38 4.12 -10.53 -0.25
CA ARG A 38 3.92 -9.06 -0.26
C ARG A 38 4.42 -8.36 1.01
N HIS A 39 4.72 -9.12 2.06
CA HIS A 39 5.12 -8.60 3.38
C HIS A 39 4.20 -7.49 3.90
N LEU A 40 2.89 -7.64 3.64
CA LEU A 40 1.86 -6.69 4.07
C LEU A 40 1.41 -7.05 5.49
N ASP A 41 1.51 -6.08 6.40
CA ASP A 41 1.09 -6.20 7.80
C ASP A 41 0.12 -5.07 8.20
N GLY A 42 -0.37 -5.13 9.44
CA GLY A 42 -1.32 -4.15 9.97
C GLY A 42 -0.75 -2.73 10.13
N ASP A 43 0.55 -2.60 10.35
CA ASP A 43 1.19 -1.28 10.50
C ASP A 43 1.33 -0.59 9.13
N ILE A 44 1.58 -1.37 8.08
CA ILE A 44 1.61 -0.87 6.71
C ILE A 44 0.22 -0.41 6.29
N VAL A 45 -0.80 -1.24 6.49
CA VAL A 45 -2.19 -0.87 6.17
C VAL A 45 -2.61 0.39 6.92
N ARG A 46 -2.32 0.44 8.23
CA ARG A 46 -2.61 1.61 9.08
C ARG A 46 -1.88 2.85 8.57
N GLY A 47 -0.58 2.76 8.30
CA GLY A 47 0.22 3.89 7.85
C GLY A 47 -0.23 4.44 6.50
N CYS A 48 -0.56 3.57 5.54
CA CYS A 48 -1.12 3.99 4.26
C CYS A 48 -2.44 4.76 4.45
N ILE A 49 -3.34 4.30 5.32
CA ILE A 49 -4.62 4.99 5.59
C ILE A 49 -4.39 6.34 6.28
N GLU A 50 -3.63 6.34 7.37
CA GLU A 50 -3.48 7.51 8.25
C GLU A 50 -2.61 8.60 7.63
N ARG A 51 -1.49 8.23 7.01
CA ARG A 51 -0.43 9.15 6.59
C ARG A 51 -0.14 9.12 5.09
N GLY A 52 -0.54 8.04 4.41
CA GLY A 52 -0.22 7.85 3.01
C GLY A 52 -0.73 8.97 2.10
N THR A 53 0.03 9.25 1.06
CA THR A 53 -0.37 10.16 0.00
C THR A 53 -1.47 9.50 -0.83
N ALA A 54 -2.60 10.18 -0.97
CA ALA A 54 -3.73 9.67 -1.75
C ALA A 54 -3.62 10.10 -3.21
N THR A 55 -3.79 9.16 -4.14
CA THR A 55 -3.87 9.43 -5.57
C THR A 55 -5.11 8.75 -6.12
N LYS A 56 -5.98 9.52 -6.78
CA LYS A 56 -7.17 8.98 -7.43
C LYS A 56 -6.78 8.31 -8.75
N VAL A 57 -7.13 7.03 -8.92
CA VAL A 57 -6.81 6.27 -10.14
C VAL A 57 -8.04 5.93 -10.98
N ASN A 58 -9.21 5.87 -10.35
CA ASN A 58 -10.50 5.70 -11.03
C ASN A 58 -11.59 6.46 -10.23
N ARG A 59 -12.85 6.39 -10.67
CA ARG A 59 -13.99 7.14 -10.09
C ARG A 59 -14.02 7.12 -8.57
N ASP A 60 -13.89 5.94 -7.97
CA ASP A 60 -13.95 5.73 -6.52
C ASP A 60 -12.71 4.98 -5.98
N ILE A 61 -11.75 4.66 -6.87
CA ILE A 61 -10.54 3.91 -6.51
C ILE A 61 -9.39 4.86 -6.24
N TYR A 62 -8.77 4.70 -5.08
CA TYR A 62 -7.63 5.48 -4.64
C TYR A 62 -6.45 4.58 -4.28
N HIS A 63 -5.26 5.06 -4.61
CA HIS A 63 -4.00 4.52 -4.11
C HIS A 63 -3.55 5.36 -2.92
N LEU A 64 -3.30 4.71 -1.79
CA LEU A 64 -2.72 5.32 -0.60
C LEU A 64 -1.28 4.82 -0.47
N ARG A 65 -0.32 5.69 -0.74
CA ARG A 65 1.10 5.33 -0.77
C ARG A 65 1.84 5.88 0.45
N GLU A 66 2.61 5.02 1.11
CA GLU A 66 3.44 5.39 2.27
C GLU A 66 4.75 4.59 2.25
N GLU A 67 5.81 5.13 2.85
CA GLU A 67 7.10 4.48 2.99
C GLU A 67 7.31 3.89 4.39
N PHE A 68 7.86 2.67 4.42
CA PHE A 68 8.16 1.95 5.65
C PHE A 68 9.60 1.44 5.59
N GLY A 69 10.52 2.19 6.20
CA GLY A 69 11.94 1.82 6.25
C GLY A 69 12.48 1.49 4.86
N GLY A 70 12.47 2.46 3.93
CA GLY A 70 12.99 2.28 2.58
C GLY A 70 12.10 1.48 1.60
N VAL A 71 10.94 0.96 2.02
CA VAL A 71 9.99 0.28 1.12
C VAL A 71 8.73 1.10 0.96
N SER A 72 8.42 1.49 -0.28
CA SER A 72 7.13 2.09 -0.61
C SER A 72 6.06 1.00 -0.72
N TYR A 73 4.94 1.23 -0.03
CA TYR A 73 3.74 0.42 -0.14
C TYR A 73 2.59 1.22 -0.71
N THR A 74 1.83 0.58 -1.60
CA THR A 74 0.58 1.10 -2.11
C THR A 74 -0.57 0.25 -1.57
N LEU A 75 -1.53 0.93 -0.93
CA LEU A 75 -2.81 0.36 -0.54
C LEU A 75 -3.90 0.85 -1.51
N VAL A 76 -4.61 -0.07 -2.14
CA VAL A 76 -5.70 0.23 -3.06
C VAL A 76 -7.02 0.14 -2.29
N VAL A 77 -7.79 1.21 -2.32
CA VAL A 77 -9.06 1.32 -1.60
C VAL A 77 -10.19 1.78 -2.52
N ASP A 78 -11.39 1.30 -2.25
CA ASP A 78 -12.64 1.78 -2.83
C ASP A 78 -13.32 2.74 -1.83
N ALA A 79 -13.32 4.02 -2.17
CA ALA A 79 -13.87 5.07 -1.33
C ALA A 79 -15.41 5.02 -1.23
N ALA A 80 -16.10 4.46 -2.22
CA ALA A 80 -17.56 4.33 -2.24
C ALA A 80 -18.03 3.21 -1.31
N THR A 81 -17.35 2.05 -1.33
CA THR A 81 -17.70 0.90 -0.48
C THR A 81 -16.99 0.88 0.87
N ARG A 82 -16.00 1.77 1.08
CA ARG A 82 -15.10 1.78 2.25
C ARG A 82 -14.31 0.49 2.38
N GLU A 83 -13.89 -0.07 1.27
CA GLU A 83 -13.17 -1.33 1.23
C GLU A 83 -11.69 -1.17 0.90
N VAL A 84 -10.86 -1.98 1.56
CA VAL A 84 -9.46 -2.16 1.21
C VAL A 84 -9.38 -3.36 0.27
N ILE A 85 -9.08 -3.09 -1.00
CA ILE A 85 -9.09 -4.07 -2.10
C ILE A 85 -7.81 -4.90 -2.07
N THR A 86 -6.65 -4.24 -1.97
CA THR A 86 -5.34 -4.91 -1.98
C THR A 86 -4.26 -3.97 -1.44
N GLY A 87 -3.12 -4.54 -1.07
CA GLY A 87 -1.90 -3.79 -0.79
C GLY A 87 -0.68 -4.54 -1.30
N TYR A 88 0.35 -3.81 -1.70
CA TYR A 88 1.59 -4.38 -2.24
C TYR A 88 2.76 -3.37 -2.16
N PRO A 89 4.01 -3.85 -2.09
CA PRO A 89 5.17 -2.99 -2.24
C PRO A 89 5.33 -2.58 -3.71
N ASP A 90 5.57 -1.29 -3.98
CA ASP A 90 5.70 -0.75 -5.33
C ASP A 90 7.10 -0.18 -5.65
N ALA A 91 7.90 0.09 -4.63
CA ALA A 91 9.31 0.47 -4.76
C ALA A 91 10.12 0.08 -3.51
N ILE A 92 11.44 -0.09 -3.68
CA ILE A 92 12.36 -0.35 -2.57
C ILE A 92 13.70 0.35 -2.80
N ASP A 93 14.16 1.07 -1.78
CA ASP A 93 15.56 1.42 -1.56
C ASP A 93 16.17 0.34 -0.65
N ALA A 94 16.99 -0.53 -1.23
CA ALA A 94 17.53 -1.68 -0.51
C ALA A 94 18.53 -1.28 0.59
N ASP A 95 19.21 -0.15 0.45
CA ASP A 95 20.19 0.30 1.44
C ASP A 95 19.46 0.91 2.63
N ALA A 96 18.52 1.83 2.37
CA ALA A 96 17.65 2.37 3.42
C ALA A 96 16.84 1.27 4.12
N ALA A 97 16.38 0.24 3.39
CA ALA A 97 15.68 -0.89 3.97
C ALA A 97 16.55 -1.71 4.93
N ARG A 98 17.82 -1.96 4.59
CA ARG A 98 18.77 -2.63 5.50
C ARG A 98 19.05 -1.79 6.73
N GLU A 99 19.31 -0.49 6.54
CA GLU A 99 19.62 0.43 7.64
C GLU A 99 18.46 0.63 8.62
N SER A 100 17.21 0.52 8.13
CA SER A 100 16.02 0.68 8.96
C SER A 100 15.87 -0.39 10.06
N GLY A 101 16.49 -1.56 9.89
CA GLY A 101 16.32 -2.72 10.77
C GLY A 101 14.91 -3.34 10.77
N ARG A 102 13.94 -2.78 10.03
CA ARG A 102 12.57 -3.30 9.92
C ARG A 102 12.53 -4.60 9.11
N TRP A 103 13.42 -4.72 8.12
CA TRP A 103 13.37 -5.78 7.12
C TRP A 103 14.60 -6.69 7.25
N SER A 104 14.35 -8.00 7.33
CA SER A 104 15.42 -8.97 7.17
C SER A 104 15.93 -9.01 5.73
N SER A 105 17.17 -9.46 5.52
CA SER A 105 17.74 -9.59 4.17
C SER A 105 16.90 -10.49 3.25
N GLN A 106 16.24 -11.52 3.80
CA GLN A 106 15.32 -12.37 3.04
C GLN A 106 14.07 -11.59 2.61
N GLN A 107 13.49 -10.76 3.49
CA GLN A 107 12.31 -9.95 3.13
C GLN A 107 12.66 -8.93 2.05
N ILE A 108 13.82 -8.30 2.13
CA ILE A 108 14.31 -7.37 1.09
C ILE A 108 14.41 -8.09 -0.26
N ALA A 109 15.01 -9.29 -0.29
CA ALA A 109 15.12 -10.09 -1.51
C ALA A 109 13.74 -10.51 -2.05
N ASP A 110 12.82 -10.94 -1.18
CA ASP A 110 11.46 -11.30 -1.54
C ASP A 110 10.70 -10.10 -2.14
N ILE A 111 10.85 -8.90 -1.55
CA ILE A 111 10.22 -7.65 -2.03
C ILE A 111 10.80 -7.24 -3.39
N GLN A 112 12.12 -7.30 -3.55
CA GLN A 112 12.77 -7.04 -4.83
C GLN A 112 12.28 -8.00 -5.92
N HIS A 113 12.19 -9.29 -5.58
CA HIS A 113 11.66 -10.29 -6.50
C HIS A 113 10.21 -10.01 -6.88
N PHE A 114 9.36 -9.68 -5.90
CA PHE A 114 7.97 -9.30 -6.15
C PHE A 114 7.88 -8.11 -7.12
N ILE A 115 8.60 -7.01 -6.85
CA ILE A 115 8.57 -5.80 -7.68
C ILE A 115 9.06 -6.09 -9.11
N ALA A 116 10.08 -6.94 -9.27
CA ALA A 116 10.65 -7.27 -10.57
C ALA A 116 9.75 -8.20 -11.41
N THR A 117 8.88 -8.99 -10.78
CA THR A 117 8.11 -10.05 -11.43
C THR A 117 6.61 -9.77 -11.53
N ASP A 118 6.10 -8.71 -10.90
CA ASP A 118 4.69 -8.36 -10.99
C ASP A 118 4.40 -7.54 -12.27
N PRO A 119 3.68 -8.10 -13.25
CA PRO A 119 3.26 -7.35 -14.44
C PRO A 119 2.17 -6.36 -14.00
N ARG A 120 2.53 -5.08 -13.92
CA ARG A 120 1.56 -4.00 -13.68
C ARG A 120 0.63 -3.81 -14.88
#